data_AF-A0A2V5ZLN0-F1
#
_entry.id   AF-A0A2V5ZLN0-F1
#
_cell.length_a   1.000
_cell.length_b   1.000
_cell.length_c   1.000
_cell.angle_alpha   90.00
_cell.angle_beta   90.00
_cell.angle_gamma   90.00
#
_symmetry.space_group_name_H-M   'P 1'
#
loop_
_entity.id
_entity.type
_entity.pdbx_description
1 polymer ?
#
loop_
_entity_poly.entity_id
_entity_poly.type
_entity_poly.pdbx_seq_one_letter_code
_entity_poly.pdbx_strand_id
1 'polypeptide(L)'
;MPEMPRMPRIPVRTIISIFAVFLLIVLAWTSFYTVQAESEGVVLRFGRFLKTVEPGLHFKLPFGIDQVSVLPTRRQLKLEFGFYTPGYTNADQPARDGDNERSMVTG
;
A
#
# COMPACT_ATOMS: atom_id res chain seq x y z
N MET A 1 19.41 -1.30 -59.36
CA MET A 1 18.99 -2.40 -58.47
C MET A 1 19.22 -1.93 -57.04
N PRO A 2 18.20 -1.83 -56.17
CA PRO A 2 18.40 -1.38 -54.80
C PRO A 2 19.06 -2.49 -53.96
N GLU A 3 20.15 -2.16 -53.27
CA GLU A 3 20.82 -3.08 -52.35
C GLU A 3 19.94 -3.34 -51.12
N MET A 4 19.76 -4.60 -50.75
CA MET A 4 19.01 -4.95 -49.55
C MET A 4 19.85 -4.69 -48.29
N PRO A 5 19.30 -4.04 -47.25
CA PRO A 5 20.00 -3.84 -45.99
C PRO A 5 20.33 -5.19 -45.33
N ARG A 6 21.61 -5.41 -44.98
CA ARG A 6 22.03 -6.61 -44.25
C ARG A 6 21.55 -6.53 -42.80
N MET A 7 20.76 -7.51 -42.36
CA MET A 7 20.29 -7.55 -40.98
C MET A 7 21.46 -7.84 -40.02
N PRO A 8 21.55 -7.11 -38.89
CA PRO A 8 22.54 -7.40 -37.87
C PRO A 8 22.26 -8.76 -37.22
N ARG A 9 23.27 -9.64 -37.19
CA ARG A 9 23.19 -10.94 -36.49
C ARG A 9 23.45 -10.71 -35.00
N ILE A 10 22.40 -10.57 -34.23
CA ILE A 10 22.50 -10.41 -32.78
C ILE A 10 22.92 -11.77 -32.19
N PRO A 11 24.02 -11.86 -31.43
CA PRO A 11 24.44 -13.11 -30.83
C PRO A 11 23.45 -13.54 -29.75
N VAL A 12 23.08 -14.82 -29.74
CA VAL A 12 22.11 -15.41 -28.80
C VAL A 12 22.47 -15.11 -27.34
N ARG A 13 23.77 -15.06 -27.02
CA ARG A 13 24.28 -14.71 -25.68
C ARG A 13 23.83 -13.32 -25.23
N THR A 14 23.83 -12.33 -26.13
CA THR A 14 23.37 -10.98 -25.82
C THR A 14 21.86 -10.95 -25.59
N ILE A 15 21.10 -11.70 -26.37
CA ILE A 15 19.64 -11.84 -26.18
C ILE A 15 19.34 -12.44 -24.80
N ILE A 16 20.04 -13.51 -24.42
CA ILE A 16 19.90 -14.16 -23.11
C ILE A 16 20.26 -13.21 -21.98
N SER A 17 21.39 -12.48 -22.09
CA SER A 17 21.78 -11.50 -21.06
C SER A 17 20.75 -10.39 -20.90
N ILE A 18 20.23 -9.84 -22.00
CA ILE A 18 19.19 -8.81 -21.96
C ILE A 18 17.93 -9.35 -21.28
N PHE A 19 17.51 -10.56 -21.64
CA PHE A 19 16.34 -11.20 -21.04
C PHE A 19 16.52 -11.45 -19.54
N ALA A 20 17.69 -11.92 -19.11
CA ALA A 20 18.00 -12.16 -17.70
C ALA A 20 17.97 -10.86 -16.87
N VAL A 21 18.56 -9.77 -17.41
CA VAL A 21 18.52 -8.46 -16.76
C VAL A 21 17.09 -7.94 -16.67
N PHE A 22 16.31 -8.07 -17.75
CA PHE A 22 14.91 -7.69 -17.77
C PHE A 22 14.09 -8.45 -16.70
N LEU A 23 14.28 -9.77 -16.60
CA LEU A 23 13.60 -10.59 -15.60
C LEU A 23 13.95 -10.18 -14.16
N LEU A 24 15.22 -9.87 -13.90
CA LEU A 24 15.65 -9.38 -12.58
C LEU A 24 15.01 -8.05 -12.20
N ILE A 25 14.89 -7.12 -13.16
CA ILE A 25 14.23 -5.83 -12.93
C ILE A 25 12.76 -6.04 -12.59
N VAL A 26 12.06 -6.89 -13.35
CA VAL A 26 10.64 -7.19 -13.10
C VAL A 26 10.45 -7.86 -11.74
N LEU A 27 11.32 -8.81 -11.37
CA LEU A 27 11.31 -9.44 -10.06
C LEU A 27 11.52 -8.42 -8.95
N ALA A 28 12.55 -7.58 -9.04
CA ALA A 28 12.81 -6.55 -8.04
C ALA A 28 11.62 -5.60 -7.89
N TRP A 29 11.05 -5.12 -9.01
CA TRP A 29 9.92 -4.19 -9.01
C TRP A 29 8.65 -4.76 -8.39
N THR A 30 8.39 -6.05 -8.59
CA THR A 30 7.17 -6.72 -8.11
C THR A 30 7.30 -7.27 -6.68
N SER A 31 8.52 -7.33 -6.15
CA SER A 31 8.82 -7.90 -4.84
C SER A 31 8.72 -6.90 -3.69
N PHE A 32 8.76 -5.59 -3.94
CA PHE A 32 8.63 -4.58 -2.86
C PHE A 32 7.20 -4.05 -2.74
N TYR A 33 6.77 -3.74 -1.52
CA TYR A 33 5.53 -3.04 -1.23
C TYR A 33 5.63 -2.27 0.09
N THR A 34 4.77 -1.28 0.28
CA THR A 34 4.78 -0.42 1.47
C THR A 34 3.42 -0.48 2.16
N VAL A 35 3.44 -0.58 3.49
CA VAL A 35 2.26 -0.55 4.35
C VAL A 35 2.16 0.82 5.01
N GLN A 36 0.97 1.44 4.97
CA GLN A 36 0.71 2.77 5.55
C GLN A 36 0.73 2.75 7.08
N ALA A 37 1.05 3.88 7.70
CA ALA A 37 1.20 4.05 9.16
C ALA A 37 -0.03 3.61 9.99
N GLU A 38 -1.24 3.80 9.47
CA GLU A 38 -2.49 3.46 10.17
C GLU A 38 -3.03 2.07 9.82
N SER A 39 -2.29 1.30 9.04
CA SER A 39 -2.71 0.00 8.51
C SER A 39 -1.75 -1.11 8.91
N GLU A 40 -2.26 -2.33 8.91
CA GLU A 40 -1.44 -3.54 9.01
C GLU A 40 -1.59 -4.36 7.74
N GLY A 41 -0.49 -4.94 7.27
CA GLY A 41 -0.50 -5.85 6.14
C GLY A 41 -0.70 -7.29 6.61
N VAL A 42 -1.73 -7.98 6.12
CA VAL A 42 -1.87 -9.43 6.28
C VAL A 42 -1.27 -10.11 5.05
N VAL A 43 -0.27 -10.95 5.29
CA VAL A 43 0.43 -11.70 4.23
C VAL A 43 -0.11 -13.12 4.18
N LEU A 44 -0.61 -13.51 3.02
CA LEU A 44 -1.02 -14.86 2.69
C LEU A 44 0.01 -15.47 1.75
N ARG A 45 0.47 -16.69 2.03
CA ARG A 45 1.34 -17.47 1.15
C ARG A 45 0.59 -18.68 0.63
N PHE A 46 0.42 -18.80 -0.68
CA PHE A 46 -0.41 -19.83 -1.30
C PHE A 46 -1.82 -19.92 -0.67
N GLY A 47 -2.41 -18.77 -0.33
CA GLY A 47 -3.73 -18.68 0.32
C GLY A 47 -3.77 -19.01 1.81
N ARG A 48 -2.63 -19.37 2.43
CA ARG A 48 -2.55 -19.60 3.89
C ARG A 48 -2.00 -18.38 4.60
N PHE A 49 -2.55 -18.07 5.78
CA PHE A 49 -2.02 -17.01 6.63
C PHE A 49 -0.56 -17.30 6.98
N LEU A 50 0.31 -16.34 6.69
CA LEU A 50 1.73 -16.41 7.03
C LEU A 50 2.01 -15.56 8.27
N LYS A 51 1.68 -14.27 8.19
CA LYS A 51 1.95 -13.28 9.26
C LYS A 51 1.23 -11.96 9.00
N THR A 52 1.16 -11.15 10.05
CA THR A 52 0.83 -9.73 9.98
C THR A 52 2.13 -8.91 9.99
N VAL A 53 2.16 -7.81 9.24
CA VAL A 53 3.30 -6.89 9.14
C VAL A 53 2.87 -5.47 9.51
N GLU A 54 3.73 -4.83 10.29
CA GLU A 54 3.59 -3.45 10.73
C GLU A 54 3.81 -2.45 9.57
N PRO A 55 3.47 -1.17 9.75
CA PRO A 55 3.76 -0.14 8.77
C PRO A 55 5.24 -0.08 8.37
N GLY A 56 5.50 0.15 7.08
CA GLY A 56 6.87 0.24 6.56
C GLY A 56 7.06 -0.43 5.20
N LEU A 57 8.32 -0.48 4.77
CA LEU A 57 8.74 -1.15 3.54
C LEU A 57 8.91 -2.65 3.80
N HIS A 58 8.28 -3.47 2.98
CA HIS A 58 8.32 -4.93 3.08
C HIS A 58 8.60 -5.58 1.73
N PHE A 59 9.11 -6.81 1.79
CA PHE A 59 9.36 -7.65 0.63
C PHE A 59 8.40 -8.83 0.60
N LYS A 60 7.93 -9.19 -0.59
CA LYS A 60 7.08 -10.34 -0.87
C LYS A 60 7.59 -11.11 -2.08
N LEU A 61 7.22 -12.38 -2.16
CA LEU A 61 7.45 -13.17 -3.35
C LEU A 61 6.45 -12.75 -4.47
N PRO A 62 6.93 -12.42 -5.67
CA PRO A 62 6.08 -11.99 -6.78
C PRO A 62 5.33 -13.18 -7.41
N PHE A 63 4.50 -12.89 -8.42
CA PHE A 63 3.70 -13.88 -9.17
C PHE A 63 2.62 -14.62 -8.37
N GLY A 64 2.02 -13.95 -7.37
CA GLY A 64 0.86 -14.50 -6.65
C GLY A 64 1.19 -15.57 -5.61
N ILE A 65 2.48 -15.83 -5.36
CA ILE A 65 2.93 -16.67 -4.25
C ILE A 65 2.54 -16.01 -2.92
N ASP A 66 2.89 -14.74 -2.77
CA ASP A 66 2.53 -13.92 -1.61
C ASP A 66 1.45 -12.90 -2.00
N GLN A 67 0.30 -12.99 -1.36
CA GLN A 67 -0.78 -12.00 -1.44
C GLN A 67 -0.76 -11.14 -0.19
N VAL A 68 -0.78 -9.82 -0.38
CA VAL A 68 -0.76 -8.86 0.72
C VAL A 68 -2.09 -8.11 0.71
N SER A 69 -2.81 -8.16 1.82
CA SER A 69 -4.00 -7.35 2.06
C SER A 69 -3.69 -6.32 3.13
N VAL A 70 -3.83 -5.03 2.81
CA VAL A 70 -3.59 -3.93 3.75
C VAL A 70 -4.92 -3.55 4.38
N LEU A 71 -5.04 -3.76 5.69
CA LEU A 71 -6.26 -3.50 6.44
C LEU A 71 -6.03 -2.34 7.42
N PRO A 72 -6.95 -1.36 7.49
CA PRO A 72 -6.84 -0.24 8.42
C PRO A 72 -7.26 -0.67 9.82
N THR A 73 -6.36 -1.27 10.60
CA THR A 73 -6.65 -1.75 11.96
C THR A 73 -6.45 -0.68 13.03
N ARG A 74 -5.66 0.38 12.78
CA ARG A 74 -5.31 1.41 13.77
C ARG A 74 -6.04 2.75 13.57
N ARG A 75 -7.22 2.75 12.93
CA ARG A 75 -8.03 3.97 12.88
C ARG A 75 -8.49 4.33 14.29
N GLN A 76 -7.92 5.40 14.83
CA GLN A 76 -8.38 5.98 16.07
C GLN A 76 -9.68 6.74 15.78
N LEU A 77 -10.79 6.26 16.32
CA LEU A 77 -12.02 7.02 16.34
C LEU A 77 -11.86 8.13 17.39
N LYS A 78 -11.70 9.37 16.93
CA LYS A 78 -11.72 10.55 17.80
C LYS A 78 -13.16 11.05 17.92
N LEU A 79 -13.64 11.16 19.15
CA LEU A 79 -14.86 11.87 19.50
C LEU A 79 -14.46 13.23 20.07
N GLU A 80 -14.93 14.29 19.43
CA GLU A 80 -14.74 15.67 19.91
C GLU A 80 -15.87 15.99 20.90
N PHE A 81 -15.56 15.98 22.20
CA PHE A 81 -16.52 16.36 23.24
C PHE A 81 -16.39 17.85 23.55
N GLY A 82 -17.49 18.59 23.52
CA GLY A 82 -17.50 20.02 23.84
C GLY A 82 -16.83 20.97 22.84
N PHE A 83 -16.47 20.50 21.64
CA PHE A 83 -15.96 21.36 20.56
C PHE A 83 -16.76 21.16 19.28
N TYR A 84 -17.09 22.25 18.58
CA TYR A 84 -17.67 22.20 17.24
C TYR A 84 -16.88 23.14 16.34
N THR A 85 -16.64 22.73 15.09
CA THR A 85 -15.99 23.60 14.10
C THR A 85 -17.03 24.50 13.43
N PRO A 86 -16.89 25.84 13.46
CA PRO A 86 -17.77 26.72 12.70
C PRO A 86 -17.73 26.36 11.20
N GLY A 87 -18.89 26.03 10.62
CA GLY A 87 -18.98 25.62 9.21
C GLY A 87 -18.92 24.11 8.94
N TYR A 88 -19.26 23.26 9.93
CA TYR A 88 -19.37 21.81 9.72
C TYR A 88 -20.40 21.45 8.63
N THR A 89 -20.06 20.45 7.80
CA THR A 89 -20.95 19.90 6.76
C THR A 89 -21.64 18.61 7.19
N ASN A 90 -21.23 18.00 8.31
CA ASN A 90 -21.83 16.78 8.83
C ASN A 90 -22.90 17.10 9.88
N ALA A 91 -24.15 16.73 9.63
CA ALA A 91 -25.28 16.98 10.51
C ALA A 91 -25.21 16.22 11.86
N ASP A 92 -24.41 15.15 11.93
CA ASP A 92 -24.24 14.35 13.15
C ASP A 92 -23.08 14.85 14.04
N GLN A 93 -22.39 15.93 13.63
CA GLN A 93 -21.25 16.49 14.35
C GLN A 93 -21.62 17.28 15.63
N PRO A 94 -22.69 18.10 15.69
CA PRO A 94 -23.02 18.81 16.92
C PRO A 94 -23.64 17.86 17.95
N ALA A 95 -23.00 17.75 19.11
CA ALA A 95 -23.58 17.09 20.27
C ALA A 95 -24.86 17.82 20.70
N ARG A 96 -25.91 17.06 21.01
CA ARG A 96 -27.24 17.57 21.38
C ARG A 96 -27.21 18.44 22.65
N ASP A 97 -26.15 18.32 23.46
CA ASP A 97 -25.98 19.03 24.72
C ASP A 97 -24.52 19.49 24.95
N GLY A 98 -23.91 20.06 23.90
CA GLY A 98 -22.48 20.40 23.89
C GLY A 98 -22.02 21.38 24.98
N ASP A 99 -22.90 22.24 25.49
CA ASP A 99 -22.55 23.19 26.56
C ASP A 99 -22.42 22.52 27.93
N ASN A 100 -23.25 21.51 28.21
CA ASN A 100 -23.12 20.71 29.44
C ASN A 100 -21.89 19.80 29.38
N GLU A 101 -21.55 19.27 28.20
CA GLU A 101 -20.33 18.47 28.00
C GLU A 101 -19.04 19.29 28.19
N ARG A 102 -19.01 20.56 27.72
CA ARG A 102 -17.88 21.48 27.93
C ARG A 102 -17.51 21.64 29.40
N SER A 103 -18.52 21.83 30.25
CA SER A 103 -18.33 22.02 31.69
C SER A 103 -17.71 20.79 32.38
N MET A 104 -17.85 19.59 31.82
CA MET A 104 -17.26 18.36 32.39
C MET A 104 -15.77 18.24 32.11
N VAL A 105 -15.27 18.91 31.07
CA VAL A 105 -13.87 18.83 30.63
C VAL A 105 -13.01 19.94 31.27
N THR A 106 -13.62 21.06 31.66
CA THR A 106 -12.90 22.22 32.22
C THR A 106 -13.05 22.41 33.73
N GLY A 107 -13.68 21.44 34.43
CA GLY A 107 -13.86 21.34 35.89
C GLY A 107 -13.68 22.61 36.71
#